data_AF-A0A7S0CKL4-F1
#
_entry.id   AF-A0A7S0CKL4-F1
#
_cell.length_a   1.000
_cell.length_b   1.000
_cell.length_c   1.000
_cell.angle_alpha   90.00
_cell.angle_beta   90.00
_cell.angle_gamma   90.00
#
_symmetry.space_group_name_H-M   'P 1'
#
loop_
_entity.id
_entity.type
_entity.pdbx_description
1 polymer ?
#
loop_
_entity_poly.entity_id
_entity_poly.type
_entity_poly.pdbx_seq_one_letter_code
_entity_poly.pdbx_strand_id
1 'polypeptide(L)'
;FLSLKVDAYTVNGYDCWLTGGRESYNDYVYVRNALKHGYERTTAETTYQWTVRSSLGDGTRSVADEQYINSCVKYGDIVYLQLNYMDNRWLSGGRDRGNDGVYTENALGTTYERTTAASTYQWIVRSSSGDGTRSFADKQEGSCVHYEDILYLQVNNVNNRWLSGGGYIDEEVYALDVTSTFWEDTPNPKWTVQKWPIVDETRSI
;
A
#
# COMPACT_ATOMS: atom_id res chain seq x y z
N PHE A 1 6.13 7.34 10.06
CA PHE A 1 5.12 7.07 9.02
C PHE A 1 5.78 7.14 7.66
N LEU A 2 5.29 6.36 6.71
CA LEU A 2 5.68 6.44 5.31
C LEU A 2 4.47 6.82 4.45
N SER A 3 4.77 7.21 3.21
CA SER A 3 3.81 7.26 2.11
C SER A 3 4.31 6.42 0.95
N LEU A 4 3.37 5.90 0.16
CA LEU A 4 3.68 5.15 -1.05
C LEU A 4 3.27 6.00 -2.24
N LYS A 5 4.26 6.44 -3.03
CA LYS A 5 4.05 7.18 -4.28
C LYS A 5 4.04 6.18 -5.43
N VAL A 6 3.12 6.33 -6.38
CA VAL A 6 3.13 5.51 -7.59
C VAL A 6 4.42 5.80 -8.36
N ASP A 7 5.21 4.76 -8.68
CA ASP A 7 6.44 4.87 -9.48
C ASP A 7 6.12 4.84 -10.99
N ALA A 8 5.20 5.70 -11.41
CA ALA A 8 4.91 5.97 -12.81
C ALA A 8 5.56 7.29 -13.20
N TYR A 9 5.91 7.42 -14.48
CA TYR A 9 6.13 8.75 -15.07
C TYR A 9 4.83 9.51 -14.85
N THR A 10 4.85 10.45 -13.90
CA THR A 10 3.75 11.29 -13.43
C THR A 10 2.41 11.10 -14.16
N VAL A 11 1.41 10.56 -13.49
CA VAL A 11 0.08 10.36 -14.09
C VAL A 11 -0.45 11.74 -14.49
N ASN A 12 -0.52 12.00 -15.80
CA ASN A 12 -0.84 13.33 -16.35
C ASN A 12 0.00 14.49 -15.79
N GLY A 13 1.27 14.26 -15.45
CA GLY A 13 2.15 15.31 -14.90
C GLY A 13 2.05 15.52 -13.39
N TYR A 14 1.29 14.69 -12.67
CA TYR A 14 1.14 14.77 -11.22
C TYR A 14 1.71 13.55 -10.50
N ASP A 15 2.31 13.83 -9.34
CA ASP A 15 2.61 12.81 -8.35
C ASP A 15 1.31 12.33 -7.69
N CYS A 16 1.16 11.01 -7.59
CA CYS A 16 0.02 10.37 -6.95
C CYS A 16 0.49 9.43 -5.85
N TRP A 17 -0.24 9.44 -4.74
CA TRP A 17 0.09 8.67 -3.55
C TRP A 17 -1.07 7.78 -3.15
N LEU A 18 -0.73 6.63 -2.59
CA LEU A 18 -1.69 5.70 -1.99
C LEU A 18 -2.40 6.37 -0.83
N THR A 19 -3.72 6.38 -0.89
CA THR A 19 -4.58 6.87 0.18
C THR A 19 -5.70 5.90 0.49
N GLY A 20 -5.97 5.68 1.78
CA GLY A 20 -7.05 4.82 2.25
C GLY A 20 -8.07 5.57 3.09
N GLY A 21 -9.07 4.87 3.63
CA GLY A 21 -10.05 5.51 4.50
C GLY A 21 -10.91 6.53 3.77
N ARG A 22 -11.19 6.29 2.48
CA ARG A 22 -12.02 7.17 1.65
C ARG A 22 -13.47 6.69 1.63
N GLU A 23 -14.33 7.58 1.13
CA GLU A 23 -15.78 7.40 1.11
C GLU A 23 -16.42 7.30 2.51
N SER A 24 -17.75 7.13 2.58
CA SER A 24 -18.52 7.19 3.82
C SER A 24 -18.20 6.07 4.82
N TYR A 25 -17.68 4.94 4.35
CA TYR A 25 -17.33 3.78 5.19
C TYR A 25 -15.84 3.70 5.54
N ASN A 26 -15.00 4.58 4.96
CA ASN A 26 -13.55 4.60 5.16
C ASN A 26 -12.86 3.28 4.76
N ASP A 27 -13.37 2.64 3.72
CA ASP A 27 -12.92 1.35 3.21
C ASP A 27 -12.25 1.45 1.84
N TYR A 28 -12.54 2.48 1.05
CA TYR A 28 -11.93 2.64 -0.27
C TYR A 28 -10.48 3.14 -0.21
N VAL A 29 -9.72 2.68 -1.20
CA VAL A 29 -8.30 2.99 -1.41
C VAL A 29 -8.12 3.54 -2.82
N TYR A 30 -7.46 4.69 -2.90
CA TYR A 30 -7.24 5.41 -4.15
C TYR A 30 -5.77 5.78 -4.34
N VAL A 31 -5.43 6.15 -5.58
CA VAL A 31 -4.28 6.98 -5.89
C VAL A 31 -4.73 8.42 -6.11
N ARG A 32 -4.20 9.35 -5.32
CA ARG A 32 -4.57 10.77 -5.41
C ARG A 32 -3.37 11.68 -5.27
N ASN A 33 -3.48 12.88 -5.81
CA ASN A 33 -2.49 13.93 -5.59
C ASN A 33 -2.69 14.56 -4.19
N ALA A 34 -1.85 14.18 -3.23
CA ALA A 34 -1.84 14.68 -1.85
C ALA A 34 -1.53 16.19 -1.76
N LEU A 35 -0.86 16.73 -2.78
CA LEU A 35 -0.51 18.14 -2.88
C LEU A 35 -1.60 18.96 -3.60
N LYS A 36 -2.69 18.33 -4.06
CA LYS A 36 -3.85 19.03 -4.61
C LYS A 36 -4.45 19.92 -3.53
N HIS A 37 -4.78 21.16 -3.89
CA HIS A 37 -5.28 22.15 -2.94
C HIS A 37 -6.61 21.73 -2.28
N GLY A 38 -6.93 22.34 -1.14
CA GLY A 38 -8.16 22.11 -0.41
C GLY A 38 -8.10 20.87 0.47
N TYR A 39 -9.10 20.01 0.36
CA TYR A 39 -9.32 18.84 1.23
C TYR A 39 -8.08 17.95 1.40
N GLU A 40 -7.33 17.69 0.33
CA GLU A 40 -6.17 16.80 0.40
C GLU A 40 -5.04 17.38 1.26
N ARG A 41 -4.73 18.68 1.13
CA ARG A 41 -3.68 19.34 1.92
C ARG A 41 -4.06 19.63 3.38
N THR A 42 -5.35 19.78 3.70
CA THR A 42 -5.76 20.28 5.03
C THR A 42 -6.45 19.26 5.91
N THR A 43 -7.14 18.29 5.31
CA THR A 43 -8.10 17.44 6.03
C THR A 43 -7.79 15.96 5.86
N ALA A 44 -7.30 15.57 4.68
CA ALA A 44 -7.02 14.17 4.37
C ALA A 44 -5.57 13.76 4.67
N GLU A 45 -4.77 14.59 5.34
CA GLU A 45 -3.33 14.36 5.50
C GLU A 45 -2.99 12.95 6.04
N THR A 46 -3.70 12.51 7.08
CA THR A 46 -3.47 11.21 7.72
C THR A 46 -3.97 10.02 6.89
N THR A 47 -4.76 10.26 5.84
CA THR A 47 -5.21 9.22 4.90
C THR A 47 -4.11 8.79 3.92
N TYR A 48 -3.01 9.54 3.82
CA TYR A 48 -1.81 9.22 3.02
C TYR A 48 -0.67 8.64 3.85
N GLN A 49 -0.86 8.58 5.18
CA GLN A 49 0.13 8.12 6.12
C GLN A 49 -0.14 6.65 6.44
N TRP A 50 0.89 5.83 6.21
CA TRP A 50 0.85 4.41 6.50
C TRP A 50 1.91 4.06 7.53
N THR A 51 1.55 3.16 8.43
CA THR A 51 2.47 2.53 9.39
C THR A 51 2.66 1.08 8.95
N VAL A 52 3.91 0.71 8.65
CA VAL A 52 4.27 -0.68 8.40
C VAL A 52 4.39 -1.40 9.73
N ARG A 53 3.78 -2.58 9.82
CA ARG A 53 3.80 -3.42 11.00
C ARG A 53 4.13 -4.87 10.65
N SER A 54 4.74 -5.57 11.59
CA SER A 54 5.06 -6.99 11.56
C SER A 54 3.85 -7.86 11.92
N SER A 55 2.86 -7.28 12.60
CA SER A 55 1.61 -7.93 12.97
C SER A 55 0.44 -6.93 13.04
N LEU A 56 -0.78 -7.45 13.16
CA LEU A 56 -1.98 -6.64 13.41
C LEU A 56 -1.99 -6.00 14.82
N GLY A 57 -1.24 -6.54 15.77
CA GLY A 57 -1.29 -6.10 17.17
C GLY A 57 -2.73 -6.08 17.72
N ASP A 58 -3.06 -5.03 18.48
CA ASP A 58 -4.40 -4.76 19.01
C ASP A 58 -5.21 -3.77 18.15
N GLY A 59 -4.66 -3.33 17.01
CA GLY A 59 -5.31 -2.34 16.15
C GLY A 59 -5.11 -0.88 16.52
N THR A 60 -4.44 -0.55 17.62
CA THR A 60 -4.20 0.85 18.02
C THR A 60 -3.01 1.46 17.28
N ARG A 61 -3.16 2.69 16.76
CA ARG A 61 -2.09 3.36 16.00
C ARG A 61 -0.97 3.93 16.86
N SER A 62 -1.23 4.19 18.14
CA SER A 62 -0.27 4.77 19.08
C SER A 62 0.78 3.79 19.60
N VAL A 63 0.51 2.48 19.50
CA VAL A 63 1.44 1.44 19.95
C VAL A 63 2.46 1.16 18.85
N ALA A 64 3.74 1.36 19.18
CA ALA A 64 4.84 1.08 18.28
C ALA A 64 4.98 -0.43 18.03
N ASP A 65 5.39 -0.79 16.81
CA ASP A 65 5.75 -2.16 16.48
C ASP A 65 7.20 -2.41 16.90
N GLU A 66 7.39 -3.15 18.00
CA GLU A 66 8.70 -3.36 18.61
C GLU A 66 9.72 -4.00 17.65
N GLN A 67 9.27 -4.81 16.69
CA GLN A 67 10.15 -5.48 15.74
C GLN A 67 10.97 -4.48 14.92
N TYR A 68 10.39 -3.33 14.58
CA TYR A 68 11.02 -2.33 13.70
C TYR A 68 11.61 -1.12 14.44
N ILE A 69 11.61 -1.10 15.79
CA ILE A 69 12.18 0.03 16.55
C ILE A 69 13.70 0.17 16.33
N ASN A 70 14.41 -0.94 16.09
CA ASN A 70 15.85 -0.97 15.83
C ASN A 70 16.21 -1.81 14.60
N SER A 71 15.26 -2.04 13.72
CA SER A 71 15.46 -2.79 12.49
C SER A 71 14.76 -2.11 11.32
N CYS A 72 14.98 -2.63 10.13
CA CYS A 72 14.33 -2.18 8.92
C CYS A 72 13.32 -3.23 8.46
N VAL A 73 12.32 -2.80 7.70
CA VAL A 73 11.57 -3.70 6.83
C VAL A 73 12.54 -4.22 5.78
N LYS A 74 12.50 -5.52 5.49
CA LYS A 74 13.34 -6.16 4.49
C LYS A 74 12.52 -6.64 3.31
N TYR A 75 13.15 -6.72 2.15
CA TYR A 75 12.55 -7.48 1.05
C TYR A 75 12.39 -8.95 1.47
N GLY A 76 11.25 -9.54 1.13
CA GLY A 76 10.79 -10.85 1.60
C GLY A 76 9.92 -10.82 2.86
N ASP A 77 9.93 -9.74 3.64
CA ASP A 77 9.08 -9.65 4.84
C ASP A 77 7.60 -9.67 4.46
N ILE A 78 6.81 -10.36 5.29
CA ILE A 78 5.36 -10.22 5.32
C ILE A 78 5.03 -9.08 6.28
N VAL A 79 4.36 -8.05 5.77
CA VAL A 79 4.00 -6.86 6.53
C VAL A 79 2.50 -6.59 6.47
N TYR A 80 2.07 -5.73 7.40
CA TYR A 80 0.72 -5.16 7.47
C TYR A 80 0.84 -3.64 7.34
N LEU A 81 -0.06 -3.04 6.58
CA LEU A 81 -0.09 -1.59 6.37
C LEU A 81 -1.29 -1.01 7.11
N GLN A 82 -1.05 -0.36 8.24
CA GLN A 82 -2.08 0.31 9.00
C GLN A 82 -2.25 1.76 8.52
N LEU A 83 -3.49 2.15 8.24
CA LEU A 83 -3.82 3.52 7.87
C LEU A 83 -3.74 4.43 9.10
N ASN A 84 -3.06 5.56 9.01
CA ASN A 84 -2.91 6.47 10.14
C ASN A 84 -4.10 7.44 10.33
N TYR A 85 -5.19 7.26 9.59
CA TYR A 85 -6.42 8.04 9.73
C TYR A 85 -7.25 7.62 10.95
N MET A 86 -7.36 6.30 11.21
CA MET A 86 -8.18 5.75 12.29
C MET A 86 -7.63 4.40 12.79
N ASP A 87 -7.92 4.06 14.04
CA ASP A 87 -7.54 2.75 14.60
C ASP A 87 -8.28 1.62 13.88
N ASN A 88 -7.72 0.41 13.98
CA ASN A 88 -8.29 -0.81 13.40
C ASN A 88 -8.55 -0.71 11.89
N ARG A 89 -7.71 0.01 11.14
CA ARG A 89 -7.89 0.18 9.69
C ARG A 89 -6.63 -0.23 8.95
N TRP A 90 -6.76 -1.28 8.15
CA TRP A 90 -5.62 -2.01 7.58
C TRP A 90 -5.82 -2.23 6.10
N LEU A 91 -4.77 -1.99 5.30
CA LEU A 91 -4.81 -2.29 3.87
C LEU A 91 -4.92 -3.80 3.65
N SER A 92 -5.88 -4.18 2.82
CA SER A 92 -6.12 -5.54 2.39
C SER A 92 -6.19 -5.62 0.88
N GLY A 93 -5.85 -6.78 0.32
CA GLY A 93 -5.88 -7.04 -1.10
C GLY A 93 -6.23 -8.48 -1.42
N GLY A 94 -6.45 -8.76 -2.71
CA GLY A 94 -6.85 -10.10 -3.12
C GLY A 94 -8.28 -10.42 -2.67
N ARG A 95 -9.15 -9.40 -2.63
CA ARG A 95 -10.56 -9.52 -2.25
C ARG A 95 -11.46 -9.68 -3.47
N ASP A 96 -12.72 -9.95 -3.19
CA ASP A 96 -13.81 -10.16 -4.15
C ASP A 96 -13.58 -11.28 -5.16
N ARG A 97 -14.56 -11.44 -6.05
CA ARG A 97 -14.49 -12.41 -7.13
C ARG A 97 -13.51 -11.93 -8.19
N GLY A 98 -12.32 -12.53 -8.22
CA GLY A 98 -11.23 -12.15 -9.12
C GLY A 98 -9.91 -11.92 -8.39
N ASN A 99 -9.98 -11.76 -7.07
CA ASN A 99 -8.87 -11.44 -6.18
C ASN A 99 -8.19 -10.11 -6.56
N ASP A 100 -8.97 -9.13 -6.99
CA ASP A 100 -8.53 -7.82 -7.46
C ASP A 100 -8.94 -6.69 -6.51
N GLY A 101 -9.93 -6.91 -5.63
CA GLY A 101 -10.35 -5.91 -4.65
C GLY A 101 -9.24 -5.56 -3.65
N VAL A 102 -9.10 -4.26 -3.39
CA VAL A 102 -8.21 -3.67 -2.37
C VAL A 102 -9.00 -2.66 -1.55
N TYR A 103 -8.98 -2.84 -0.23
CA TYR A 103 -9.73 -2.01 0.71
C TYR A 103 -8.92 -1.77 1.97
N THR A 104 -9.25 -0.73 2.72
CA THR A 104 -8.86 -0.62 4.11
C THR A 104 -9.95 -1.17 5.02
N GLU A 105 -9.66 -2.20 5.81
CA GLU A 105 -10.67 -2.86 6.64
C GLU A 105 -10.27 -3.10 8.10
N ASN A 106 -11.27 -3.39 8.94
CA ASN A 106 -11.04 -3.82 10.32
C ASN A 106 -10.73 -5.31 10.41
N ALA A 107 -9.44 -5.63 10.30
CA ALA A 107 -8.90 -6.98 10.41
C ALA A 107 -9.27 -7.72 11.72
N LEU A 108 -9.59 -6.98 12.79
CA LEU A 108 -9.95 -7.54 14.10
C LEU A 108 -11.46 -7.54 14.37
N GLY A 109 -12.26 -6.94 13.47
CA GLY A 109 -13.65 -6.58 13.71
C GLY A 109 -14.62 -7.76 13.71
N THR A 110 -14.37 -8.79 12.88
CA THR A 110 -15.25 -9.96 12.78
C THR A 110 -14.48 -11.26 12.81
N THR A 111 -15.16 -12.37 13.08
CA THR A 111 -14.56 -13.71 12.98
C THR A 111 -14.10 -14.01 11.55
N TYR A 112 -14.85 -13.57 10.55
CA TYR A 112 -14.46 -13.72 9.15
C TYR A 112 -13.12 -13.02 8.87
N GLU A 113 -12.97 -11.77 9.31
CA GLU A 113 -11.75 -10.99 9.10
C GLU A 113 -10.54 -11.61 9.81
N ARG A 114 -10.73 -12.09 11.04
CA ARG A 114 -9.66 -12.72 11.83
C ARG A 114 -9.25 -14.11 11.36
N THR A 115 -10.04 -14.79 10.55
CA THR A 115 -9.80 -16.20 10.20
C THR A 115 -9.73 -16.42 8.70
N THR A 116 -10.80 -16.11 7.97
CA THR A 116 -10.93 -16.41 6.56
C THR A 116 -10.18 -15.38 5.71
N ALA A 117 -10.29 -14.10 6.05
CA ALA A 117 -9.64 -13.01 5.32
C ALA A 117 -8.29 -12.60 5.92
N ALA A 118 -7.77 -13.30 6.92
CA ALA A 118 -6.56 -12.88 7.64
C ALA A 118 -5.35 -12.65 6.72
N SER A 119 -5.18 -13.51 5.71
CA SER A 119 -4.08 -13.41 4.73
C SER A 119 -4.27 -12.30 3.69
N THR A 120 -5.47 -11.71 3.57
CA THR A 120 -5.72 -10.57 2.67
C THR A 120 -5.03 -9.29 3.17
N TYR A 121 -4.74 -9.19 4.48
CA TYR A 121 -4.06 -8.04 5.09
C TYR A 121 -2.53 -8.13 5.04
N GLN A 122 -2.02 -9.26 4.57
CA GLN A 122 -0.60 -9.55 4.53
C GLN A 122 -0.03 -9.23 3.16
N TRP A 123 1.01 -8.41 3.15
CA TRP A 123 1.71 -7.99 1.96
C TRP A 123 3.15 -8.47 2.02
N ILE A 124 3.60 -9.18 0.98
CA ILE A 124 5.01 -9.54 0.84
C ILE A 124 5.72 -8.38 0.17
N VAL A 125 6.77 -7.87 0.81
CA VAL A 125 7.60 -6.78 0.29
C VAL A 125 8.58 -7.34 -0.73
N ARG A 126 8.58 -6.82 -1.97
CA ARG A 126 9.39 -7.35 -3.07
C ARG A 126 10.16 -6.25 -3.79
N SER A 127 11.36 -6.55 -4.26
CA SER A 127 12.16 -5.65 -5.09
C SER A 127 11.87 -5.81 -6.59
N SER A 128 11.13 -6.86 -6.97
CA SER A 128 10.67 -7.10 -8.35
C SER A 128 9.41 -7.96 -8.36
N SER A 129 8.66 -7.94 -9.46
CA SER A 129 7.51 -8.83 -9.64
C SER A 129 7.90 -10.30 -9.85
N GLY A 130 9.15 -10.58 -10.24
CA GLY A 130 9.62 -11.94 -10.49
C GLY A 130 8.77 -12.70 -11.50
N ASP A 131 8.46 -13.96 -11.19
CA ASP A 131 7.53 -14.79 -11.97
C ASP A 131 6.06 -14.70 -11.46
N GLY A 132 5.79 -13.80 -10.51
CA GLY A 132 4.47 -13.62 -9.92
C GLY A 132 4.12 -14.61 -8.81
N THR A 133 4.90 -15.67 -8.58
CA THR A 133 4.62 -16.63 -7.50
C THR A 133 5.07 -16.11 -6.14
N ARG A 134 4.36 -16.48 -5.06
CA ARG A 134 4.77 -16.12 -3.69
C ARG A 134 6.05 -16.84 -3.23
N SER A 135 6.41 -17.93 -3.90
CA SER A 135 7.65 -18.67 -3.65
C SER A 135 8.86 -18.15 -4.43
N PHE A 136 8.68 -17.15 -5.30
CA PHE A 136 9.79 -16.58 -6.06
C PHE A 136 10.86 -16.05 -5.11
N ALA A 137 12.12 -16.43 -5.34
CA ALA A 137 13.25 -15.96 -4.55
C ALA A 137 13.59 -14.52 -4.97
N ASP A 138 13.39 -13.57 -4.05
CA ASP A 138 13.70 -12.18 -4.31
C ASP A 138 15.23 -11.97 -4.24
N LYS A 139 15.80 -11.30 -5.25
CA LYS A 139 17.26 -11.08 -5.31
C LYS A 139 17.76 -10.20 -4.17
N GLN A 140 16.90 -9.38 -3.58
CA GLN A 140 17.23 -8.51 -2.46
C GLN A 140 16.69 -9.04 -1.14
N GLU A 141 16.21 -10.28 -1.08
CA GLU A 141 15.65 -10.87 0.13
C GLU A 141 16.59 -10.70 1.34
N GLY A 142 16.03 -10.19 2.45
CA GLY A 142 16.77 -9.92 3.67
C GLY A 142 17.50 -8.57 3.73
N SER A 143 17.63 -7.86 2.60
CA SER A 143 18.15 -6.49 2.57
C SER A 143 17.09 -5.48 3.00
N CYS A 144 17.53 -4.41 3.67
CA CYS A 144 16.67 -3.34 4.11
C CYS A 144 16.02 -2.60 2.94
N VAL A 145 14.75 -2.27 3.10
CA VAL A 145 14.06 -1.25 2.30
C VAL A 145 14.44 0.12 2.84
N HIS A 146 14.80 1.02 1.93
CA HIS A 146 15.12 2.41 2.24
C HIS A 146 14.06 3.36 1.66
N TYR A 147 14.05 4.60 2.15
CA TYR A 147 13.31 5.65 1.44
C TYR A 147 13.91 5.84 0.05
N GLU A 148 13.08 6.22 -0.92
CA GLU A 148 13.34 6.26 -2.36
C GLU A 148 13.46 4.90 -3.05
N ASP A 149 13.42 3.79 -2.31
CA ASP A 149 13.35 2.47 -2.95
C ASP A 149 12.04 2.33 -3.72
N ILE A 150 12.15 1.71 -4.89
CA ILE A 150 11.02 1.25 -5.67
C ILE A 150 10.76 -0.21 -5.29
N LEU A 151 9.57 -0.48 -4.78
CA LEU A 151 9.15 -1.81 -4.36
C LEU A 151 7.83 -2.22 -4.99
N TYR A 152 7.49 -3.49 -4.77
CA TYR A 152 6.21 -4.09 -5.10
C TYR A 152 5.63 -4.71 -3.84
N LEU A 153 4.31 -4.64 -3.69
CA LEU A 153 3.58 -5.26 -2.59
C LEU A 153 2.71 -6.39 -3.16
N GLN A 154 3.10 -7.62 -2.90
CA GLN A 154 2.36 -8.81 -3.33
C GLN A 154 1.35 -9.21 -2.25
N VAL A 155 0.12 -9.55 -2.60
CA VAL A 155 -0.81 -10.13 -1.62
C VAL A 155 -0.30 -11.51 -1.18
N ASN A 156 -0.46 -11.84 0.10
CA ASN A 156 0.02 -13.13 0.63
C ASN A 156 -1.04 -14.25 0.63
N ASN A 157 -2.15 -14.09 -0.08
CA ASN A 157 -3.18 -15.13 -0.18
C ASN A 157 -3.26 -15.80 -1.58
N VAL A 158 -2.71 -15.16 -2.62
CA VAL A 158 -2.77 -15.66 -4.00
C VAL A 158 -1.55 -15.21 -4.80
N ASN A 159 -1.13 -16.01 -5.78
CA ASN A 159 -0.04 -15.62 -6.70
C ASN A 159 -0.52 -14.57 -7.71
N ASN A 160 0.41 -13.88 -8.36
CA ASN A 160 0.20 -12.94 -9.45
C ASN A 160 -0.76 -11.80 -9.10
N ARG A 161 -0.66 -11.27 -7.88
CA ARG A 161 -1.52 -10.18 -7.41
C ARG A 161 -0.69 -9.16 -6.64
N TRP A 162 -0.67 -7.95 -7.20
CA TRP A 162 0.21 -6.86 -6.77
C TRP A 162 -0.61 -5.62 -6.52
N LEU A 163 -0.35 -4.91 -5.43
CA LEU A 163 -0.94 -3.60 -5.19
C LEU A 163 -0.59 -2.69 -6.37
N SER A 164 -1.60 -2.22 -7.09
CA SER A 164 -1.42 -1.50 -8.35
C SER A 164 -2.36 -0.31 -8.42
N GLY A 165 -1.85 0.83 -8.87
CA GLY A 165 -2.61 2.07 -9.02
C GLY A 165 -1.97 2.99 -10.05
N GLY A 166 -2.67 4.08 -10.41
CA GLY A 166 -2.11 5.12 -11.27
C GLY A 166 -2.26 4.87 -12.77
N GLY A 167 -3.37 4.26 -13.19
CA GLY A 167 -3.83 4.41 -14.58
C GLY A 167 -4.23 5.87 -14.83
N TYR A 168 -4.99 6.46 -13.91
CA TYR A 168 -5.37 7.87 -13.87
C TYR A 168 -5.38 8.43 -12.43
N ILE A 169 -5.57 9.75 -12.29
CA ILE A 169 -5.67 10.44 -10.99
C ILE A 169 -7.07 10.20 -10.41
N ASP A 170 -7.16 10.04 -9.09
CA ASP A 170 -8.41 9.81 -8.36
C ASP A 170 -9.03 8.43 -8.66
N GLU A 171 -8.19 7.45 -9.06
CA GLU A 171 -8.59 6.07 -9.35
C GLU A 171 -8.42 5.11 -8.18
N GLU A 172 -9.27 4.09 -8.17
CA GLU A 172 -9.21 2.98 -7.23
C GLU A 172 -7.91 2.19 -7.41
N VAL A 173 -7.47 1.61 -6.31
CA VAL A 173 -6.30 0.71 -6.26
C VAL A 173 -6.80 -0.72 -6.34
N TYR A 174 -6.05 -1.56 -7.05
CA TYR A 174 -6.41 -2.96 -7.29
C TYR A 174 -5.24 -3.90 -7.00
N ALA A 175 -5.54 -5.16 -6.74
CA ALA A 175 -4.57 -6.24 -6.71
C ALA A 175 -4.51 -6.87 -8.11
N LEU A 176 -3.56 -6.45 -8.96
CA LEU A 176 -3.54 -6.85 -10.36
C LEU A 176 -2.51 -7.93 -10.68
N ASP A 177 -2.83 -8.68 -11.73
CA ASP A 177 -1.88 -9.56 -12.41
C ASP A 177 -1.04 -8.77 -13.40
N VAL A 178 0.22 -8.53 -13.04
CA VAL A 178 1.18 -7.78 -13.86
C VAL A 178 1.61 -8.52 -15.14
N THR A 179 1.22 -9.79 -15.30
CA THR A 179 1.42 -10.55 -16.54
C THR A 179 0.22 -10.49 -17.48
N SER A 180 -0.92 -9.96 -17.00
CA SER A 180 -2.13 -9.80 -17.80
C SER A 180 -1.96 -8.65 -18.78
N THR A 181 -2.02 -8.94 -20.08
CA THR A 181 -1.91 -7.96 -21.16
C THR A 181 -3.24 -7.29 -21.51
N PHE A 182 -4.26 -7.41 -20.65
CA PHE A 182 -5.63 -7.01 -20.98
C PHE A 182 -5.95 -5.51 -20.79
N TRP A 183 -5.02 -4.70 -20.28
CA TRP A 183 -5.29 -3.30 -19.95
C TRP A 183 -4.30 -2.39 -20.68
N GLU A 184 -4.77 -1.59 -21.63
CA GLU A 184 -3.94 -0.63 -22.36
C GLU A 184 -3.50 0.55 -21.47
N ASP A 185 -4.21 0.80 -20.36
CA ASP A 185 -3.88 1.74 -19.28
C ASP A 185 -3.64 0.99 -17.96
N THR A 186 -2.71 0.01 -17.95
CA THR A 186 -2.42 -0.82 -16.76
C THR A 186 -2.04 0.03 -15.55
N PRO A 187 -2.76 -0.07 -14.42
CA PRO A 187 -2.31 0.46 -13.14
C PRO A 187 -0.91 -0.08 -12.80
N ASN A 188 -0.06 0.80 -12.28
CA ASN A 188 1.34 0.53 -12.03
C ASN A 188 1.53 -0.21 -10.68
N PRO A 189 2.19 -1.38 -10.66
CA PRO A 189 2.43 -2.15 -9.44
C PRO A 189 3.62 -1.64 -8.61
N LYS A 190 4.37 -0.66 -9.12
CA LYS A 190 5.58 -0.13 -8.50
C LYS A 190 5.27 1.06 -7.61
N TRP A 191 5.87 1.05 -6.42
CA TRP A 191 5.69 2.10 -5.43
C TRP A 191 7.04 2.60 -4.93
N THR A 192 7.26 3.91 -4.99
CA THR A 192 8.38 4.57 -4.33
C THR A 192 8.03 4.78 -2.85
N VAL A 193 8.90 4.33 -1.96
CA VAL A 193 8.76 4.54 -0.52
C VAL A 193 9.20 5.96 -0.17
N GLN A 194 8.28 6.75 0.38
CA GLN A 194 8.52 8.16 0.70
C GLN A 194 8.39 8.41 2.20
N LYS A 195 9.21 9.33 2.71
CA LYS A 195 9.10 9.77 4.10
C LYS A 195 7.98 10.80 4.23
N TRP A 196 7.16 10.69 5.28
CA TRP A 196 6.21 11.75 5.64
C TRP A 196 6.92 12.93 6.34
N PRO A 197 6.56 14.22 6.11
CA PRO A 197 5.49 14.69 5.23
C PRO A 197 5.83 14.66 3.74
N ILE A 198 4.80 14.49 2.90
CA ILE A 198 4.92 14.71 1.46
C ILE A 198 5.21 16.20 1.24
N VAL A 199 6.36 16.50 0.66
CA VAL A 199 6.80 17.88 0.37
C VAL A 199 6.74 18.17 -1.12
N ASP A 200 6.39 19.41 -1.46
CA ASP A 200 6.42 19.91 -2.82
C ASP A 200 7.84 20.40 -3.15
N GLU A 201 8.65 19.55 -3.78
CA GLU A 201 10.05 19.88 -4.11
C GLU A 201 10.16 21.05 -5.10
N THR A 202 9.08 21.36 -5.84
CA THR A 202 9.05 22.45 -6.82
C THR A 202 8.84 23.85 -6.21
N ARG A 203 8.58 23.93 -4.90
CA ARG A 203 8.39 25.20 -4.15
C ARG A 203 9.57 25.57 -3.25
N SER A 204 10.78 25.19 -3.65
CA SER A 204 12.01 25.69 -3.03
C SER A 204 12.42 27.02 -3.67
N ILE A 205 11.84 28.14 -3.21
CA ILE A 205 12.39 29.50 -3.43
C ILE A 205 12.17 30.33 -2.15
#